data_AF-A0AB35MJ93-F1
#
_entry.id   AF-A0AB35MJ93-F1
#
_cell.length_a   1.000
_cell.length_b   1.000
_cell.length_c   1.000
_cell.angle_alpha   90.00
_cell.angle_beta   90.00
_cell.angle_gamma   90.00
#
_symmetry.space_group_name_H-M   'P 1'
#
loop_
_entity.id
_entity.type
_entity.pdbx_description
1 polymer ?
#
loop_
_entity_poly.entity_id
_entity_poly.type
_entity_poly.pdbx_seq_one_letter_code
_entity_poly.pdbx_strand_id
1 'polypeptide(L)'
;MTPSFPLWMREQLADGTWSDWTLVSWYTCPSEGDLLALIEREWTQLRPEPSTVAVQPDGGWVYATVPTIAYAEDAPRLHGAVLLGADVTIRATPTRYTWRWGDGETLTTEDPGRPYPDATVSHAYGPTVTVATIALDTTWSGHYRIGDGTWEPFDTTITSTSAGPTLDVLHPRTHLVGAANWRTGGEAWFRPRARRA
;
A
#
# COMPACT_ATOMS: atom_id res chain seq x y z
N MET A 1 6.04 -2.59 -36.00
CA MET A 1 4.63 -2.25 -35.69
C MET A 1 3.75 -2.83 -36.77
N THR A 2 2.75 -3.63 -36.39
CA THR A 2 1.75 -4.19 -37.32
C THR A 2 0.72 -3.11 -37.67
N PRO A 3 0.37 -2.90 -38.94
CA PRO A 3 -0.67 -1.96 -39.33
C PRO A 3 -2.02 -2.40 -38.75
N SER A 4 -2.81 -1.46 -38.24
CA SER A 4 -4.16 -1.78 -37.80
C SER A 4 -5.07 -1.94 -39.01
N PHE A 5 -6.01 -2.89 -38.93
CA PHE A 5 -7.01 -3.11 -39.97
C PHE A 5 -7.92 -1.87 -40.12
N PRO A 6 -8.50 -1.66 -41.32
CA PRO A 6 -9.46 -0.57 -41.55
C PRO A 6 -10.67 -0.71 -40.62
N LEU A 7 -11.06 0.40 -39.99
CA LEU A 7 -12.25 0.47 -39.15
C LEU A 7 -13.46 0.84 -40.00
N TRP A 8 -14.49 0.00 -39.94
CA TRP A 8 -15.77 0.20 -40.62
C TRP A 8 -16.88 0.42 -39.59
N MET A 9 -17.78 1.36 -39.86
CA MET A 9 -18.95 1.65 -39.03
C MET A 9 -20.21 1.70 -39.90
N ARG A 10 -21.34 1.33 -39.31
CA ARG A 10 -22.67 1.64 -39.83
C ARG A 10 -23.57 2.00 -38.65
N GLU A 11 -24.52 2.88 -38.87
CA GLU A 11 -25.47 3.32 -37.85
C GLU A 11 -26.81 2.64 -38.06
N GLN A 12 -27.55 2.40 -36.97
CA GLN A 12 -28.93 1.95 -37.07
C GLN A 12 -29.85 3.17 -37.07
N LEU A 13 -30.62 3.31 -38.14
CA LEU A 13 -31.57 4.40 -38.34
C LEU A 13 -32.83 4.20 -37.48
N ALA A 14 -33.59 5.26 -37.29
CA ALA A 14 -34.77 5.26 -36.41
C ALA A 14 -35.90 4.32 -36.88
N ASP A 15 -35.89 3.93 -38.16
CA ASP A 15 -36.79 2.94 -38.75
C ASP A 15 -36.30 1.49 -38.57
N GLY A 16 -35.19 1.30 -37.86
CA GLY A 16 -34.57 0.01 -37.59
C GLY A 16 -33.67 -0.51 -38.72
N THR A 17 -33.59 0.18 -39.86
CA THR A 17 -32.69 -0.17 -40.96
C THR A 17 -31.26 0.26 -40.66
N TRP A 18 -30.29 -0.42 -41.27
CA TRP A 18 -28.87 -0.09 -41.11
C TRP A 18 -28.40 0.79 -42.27
N SER A 19 -27.58 1.79 -41.99
CA SER A 19 -26.90 2.57 -43.01
C SER A 19 -25.93 1.69 -43.81
N ASP A 20 -25.49 2.22 -44.96
CA ASP A 20 -24.34 1.66 -45.65
C ASP A 20 -23.10 1.66 -44.75
N TRP A 21 -22.22 0.68 -44.99
CA TRP A 21 -20.92 0.62 -44.35
C TRP A 21 -20.09 1.82 -44.76
N THR A 22 -19.70 2.62 -43.77
CA THR A 22 -18.81 3.76 -43.95
C THR A 22 -17.43 3.40 -43.41
N LEU A 23 -16.41 3.64 -44.23
CA LEU A 23 -15.03 3.50 -43.81
C LEU A 23 -14.67 4.67 -42.89
N VAL A 24 -14.42 4.37 -41.61
CA VAL A 24 -14.03 5.37 -40.61
C VAL A 24 -12.53 5.66 -40.70
N SER A 25 -11.72 4.61 -40.86
CA SER A 25 -10.28 4.75 -41.09
C SER A 25 -9.75 3.63 -41.96
N TRP A 26 -8.76 3.95 -42.79
CA TRP A 26 -8.00 2.97 -43.58
C TRP A 26 -6.95 2.26 -42.72
N TYR A 27 -6.05 1.49 -43.34
CA TYR A 27 -4.86 1.00 -42.67
C TYR A 27 -4.07 2.17 -42.09
N THR A 28 -3.98 2.23 -40.78
CA THR A 28 -3.12 3.19 -40.10
C THR A 28 -1.96 2.45 -39.45
N CYS A 29 -0.77 3.05 -39.57
CA CYS A 29 0.32 2.74 -38.66
C CYS A 29 0.10 3.65 -37.45
N PRO A 30 -0.17 3.10 -36.26
CA PRO A 30 -0.25 3.93 -35.07
C PRO A 30 1.02 4.77 -34.95
N SER A 31 0.84 6.05 -34.67
CA SER A 31 1.97 6.94 -34.47
C SER A 31 2.68 6.62 -33.16
N GLU A 32 3.93 7.05 -33.03
CA GLU A 32 4.66 6.99 -31.76
C GLU A 32 3.88 7.73 -30.64
N GLY A 33 3.21 8.84 -30.98
CA GLY A 33 2.34 9.57 -30.06
C GLY A 33 1.14 8.75 -29.57
N ASP A 34 0.54 7.91 -30.41
CA ASP A 34 -0.57 7.04 -30.00
C ASP A 34 -0.09 5.98 -29.00
N LEU A 35 1.10 5.41 -29.23
CA LEU A 35 1.70 4.46 -28.29
C LEU A 35 2.00 5.12 -26.94
N LEU A 36 2.62 6.31 -26.95
CA LEU A 36 2.90 7.06 -25.73
C LEU A 36 1.60 7.38 -24.96
N ALA A 37 0.55 7.81 -25.65
CA ALA A 37 -0.74 8.06 -25.03
C ALA A 37 -1.35 6.81 -24.38
N LEU A 38 -1.15 5.63 -24.98
CA LEU A 38 -1.57 4.36 -24.37
C LEU A 38 -0.73 3.99 -23.15
N ILE A 39 0.59 4.21 -23.20
CA ILE A 39 1.50 3.95 -22.08
C ILE A 39 1.12 4.83 -20.88
N GLU A 40 0.87 6.12 -21.10
CA GLU A 40 0.40 7.07 -20.08
C GLU A 40 -0.95 6.66 -19.47
N ARG A 41 -1.87 6.20 -20.32
CA ARG A 41 -3.17 5.69 -19.85
C ARG A 41 -3.00 4.42 -19.02
N GLU A 42 -2.16 3.50 -19.46
CA GLU A 42 -1.86 2.26 -18.74
C GLU A 42 -1.29 2.57 -17.36
N TRP A 43 -0.35 3.51 -17.26
CA TRP A 43 0.19 3.99 -16.00
C TRP A 43 -0.87 4.58 -15.08
N THR A 44 -1.71 5.49 -15.59
CA THR A 44 -2.76 6.16 -14.80
C THR A 44 -3.82 5.16 -14.28
N GLN A 45 -4.07 4.09 -15.04
CA GLN A 45 -5.02 3.04 -14.67
C GLN A 45 -4.39 1.94 -13.82
N LEU A 46 -3.06 1.86 -13.77
CA LEU A 46 -2.35 0.86 -12.99
C LEU A 46 -2.74 0.95 -11.51
N ARG A 47 -2.86 -0.22 -10.88
CA ARG A 47 -3.04 -0.37 -9.44
C ARG A 47 -1.87 -1.20 -8.94
N PRO A 48 -0.76 -0.56 -8.53
CA PRO A 48 0.37 -1.28 -7.96
C PRO A 48 -0.09 -2.09 -6.76
N GLU A 49 0.47 -3.28 -6.60
CA GLU A 49 0.27 -4.07 -5.38
C GLU A 49 0.68 -3.22 -4.17
N PRO A 50 -0.24 -2.94 -3.22
CA PRO A 50 0.04 -2.05 -2.10
C PRO A 50 1.20 -2.55 -1.25
N SER A 51 1.96 -1.63 -0.64
CA SER A 51 3.03 -1.99 0.31
C SER A 51 2.46 -2.66 1.56
N THR A 52 2.93 -3.85 1.89
CA THR A 52 2.67 -4.51 3.18
C THR A 52 3.11 -3.61 4.33
N VAL A 53 2.21 -3.40 5.30
CA VAL A 53 2.44 -2.59 6.51
C VAL A 53 2.67 -3.49 7.71
N ALA A 54 3.66 -3.16 8.52
CA ALA A 54 3.93 -3.81 9.80
C ALA A 54 4.16 -2.76 10.91
N VAL A 55 3.97 -3.20 12.15
CA VAL A 55 4.12 -2.35 13.34
C VAL A 55 4.87 -3.07 14.45
N GLN A 56 5.44 -2.32 15.38
CA GLN A 56 6.03 -2.83 16.60
C GLN A 56 5.51 -2.06 17.83
N PRO A 57 5.03 -2.77 18.87
CA PRO A 57 4.94 -4.23 18.97
C PRO A 57 3.88 -4.85 18.03
N ASP A 58 4.09 -6.10 17.61
CA ASP A 58 3.23 -6.84 16.66
C ASP A 58 2.08 -7.61 17.36
N GLY A 59 1.84 -7.33 18.64
CA GLY A 59 0.88 -8.05 19.48
C GLY A 59 -0.60 -7.66 19.28
N GLY A 60 -0.91 -6.74 18.36
CA GLY A 60 -2.28 -6.24 18.13
C GLY A 60 -2.79 -5.26 19.19
N TRP A 61 -1.94 -4.85 20.13
CA TRP A 61 -2.26 -3.85 21.15
C TRP A 61 -1.05 -2.99 21.46
N VAL A 62 -1.29 -1.77 21.90
CA VAL A 62 -0.27 -0.78 22.27
C VAL A 62 -0.71 0.01 23.49
N TYR A 63 0.22 0.69 24.16
CA TYR A 63 -0.13 1.60 25.26
C TYR A 63 -0.29 3.02 24.73
N ALA A 64 -1.33 3.72 25.19
CA ALA A 64 -1.43 5.16 24.97
C ALA A 64 -0.15 5.86 25.47
N THR A 65 0.24 6.94 24.79
CA THR A 65 1.46 7.75 25.06
C THR A 65 2.80 7.04 24.87
N VAL A 66 2.82 5.75 24.54
CA VAL A 66 4.03 5.01 24.18
C VAL A 66 4.15 4.95 22.65
N PRO A 67 5.31 5.31 22.06
CA PRO A 67 5.48 5.25 20.61
C PRO A 67 5.31 3.83 20.05
N THR A 68 4.44 3.71 19.06
CA THR A 68 4.26 2.55 18.19
C THR A 68 5.07 2.78 16.94
N ILE A 69 5.98 1.88 16.61
CA ILE A 69 6.80 1.96 15.40
C ILE A 69 5.99 1.39 14.24
N ALA A 70 6.03 2.04 13.07
CA ALA A 70 5.43 1.52 11.84
C ALA A 70 6.46 1.51 10.71
N TYR A 71 6.36 0.52 9.83
CA TYR A 71 7.21 0.41 8.64
C TYR A 71 6.51 -0.38 7.54
N ALA A 72 6.94 -0.18 6.30
CA ALA A 72 6.38 -0.83 5.13
C ALA A 72 7.48 -1.38 4.21
N GLU A 73 7.09 -2.23 3.28
CA GLU A 73 7.96 -2.58 2.16
C GLU A 73 8.06 -1.44 1.14
N ASP A 74 9.22 -1.35 0.48
CA ASP A 74 9.58 -0.31 -0.48
C ASP A 74 9.99 -0.88 -1.85
N ALA A 75 9.74 -2.17 -2.09
CA ALA A 75 10.15 -2.82 -3.32
C ALA A 75 9.39 -2.27 -4.55
N PRO A 76 10.08 -1.95 -5.66
CA PRO A 76 9.42 -1.53 -6.90
C PRO A 76 8.46 -2.60 -7.44
N ARG A 77 7.37 -2.18 -8.07
CA ARG A 77 6.42 -3.06 -8.77
C ARG A 77 6.65 -3.01 -10.27
N LEU A 78 6.68 -4.16 -10.91
CA LEU A 78 6.81 -4.27 -12.36
C LEU A 78 5.47 -4.69 -12.98
N HIS A 79 5.11 -4.05 -14.08
CA HIS A 79 3.93 -4.36 -14.89
C HIS A 79 4.34 -4.51 -16.35
N GLY A 80 3.91 -5.58 -17.00
CA GLY A 80 4.16 -5.82 -18.41
C GLY A 80 2.87 -5.67 -19.21
N ALA A 81 2.93 -4.95 -20.33
CA ALA A 81 1.80 -4.75 -21.22
C ALA A 81 2.23 -4.83 -22.69
N VAL A 82 1.35 -5.32 -23.57
CA VAL A 82 1.56 -5.27 -25.02
C VAL A 82 0.63 -4.22 -25.60
N LEU A 83 1.19 -3.08 -26.01
CA LEU A 83 0.43 -1.92 -26.49
C LEU A 83 0.74 -1.70 -27.97
N LEU A 84 -0.29 -1.80 -28.82
CA LEU A 84 -0.15 -1.69 -30.29
C LEU A 84 0.93 -2.63 -30.88
N GLY A 85 1.12 -3.79 -30.25
CA GLY A 85 2.13 -4.78 -30.63
C GLY A 85 3.55 -4.46 -30.18
N ALA A 86 3.76 -3.45 -29.33
CA ALA A 86 5.02 -3.18 -28.65
C ALA A 86 4.99 -3.74 -27.23
N ASP A 87 6.05 -4.44 -26.83
CA ASP A 87 6.24 -4.89 -25.45
C ASP A 87 6.66 -3.70 -24.58
N VAL A 88 5.85 -3.37 -23.58
CA VAL A 88 6.10 -2.27 -22.65
C VAL A 88 6.28 -2.85 -21.25
N THR A 89 7.36 -2.46 -20.59
CA THR A 89 7.53 -2.70 -19.15
C THR A 89 7.39 -1.39 -18.40
N ILE A 90 6.53 -1.36 -17.40
CA ILE A 90 6.33 -0.25 -16.47
C ILE A 90 6.91 -0.65 -15.11
N ARG A 91 7.65 0.26 -14.48
CA ARG A 91 8.18 0.12 -13.12
C ARG A 91 7.63 1.24 -12.24
N ALA A 92 6.85 0.87 -11.24
CA ALA A 92 6.39 1.77 -10.19
C ALA A 92 7.36 1.67 -9.00
N THR A 93 8.01 2.78 -8.63
CA THR A 93 8.89 2.87 -7.48
C THR A 93 8.22 3.72 -6.40
N PRO A 94 8.10 3.24 -5.15
CA PRO A 94 7.46 4.02 -4.10
C PRO A 94 8.38 5.17 -3.69
N THR A 95 7.83 6.37 -3.54
CA THR A 95 8.62 7.59 -3.25
C THR A 95 8.09 8.39 -2.07
N ARG A 96 6.84 8.17 -1.67
CA ARG A 96 6.22 8.87 -0.54
C ARG A 96 5.19 7.99 0.15
N TYR A 97 5.19 8.08 1.48
CA TYR A 97 4.39 7.26 2.38
C TYR A 97 3.58 8.16 3.29
N THR A 98 2.25 8.13 3.15
CA THR A 98 1.33 8.86 4.02
C THR A 98 0.66 7.88 4.98
N TRP A 99 1.15 7.87 6.21
CA TRP A 99 0.64 7.08 7.31
C TRP A 99 -0.63 7.73 7.85
N ARG A 100 -1.69 6.93 7.98
CA ARG A 100 -2.94 7.29 8.65
C ARG A 100 -3.05 6.44 9.90
N TRP A 101 -3.02 7.06 11.08
CA TRP A 101 -2.85 6.33 12.34
C TRP A 101 -4.15 5.77 12.93
N GLY A 102 -5.30 6.17 12.38
CA GLY A 102 -6.61 5.70 12.82
C GLY A 102 -7.26 6.52 13.94
N ASP A 103 -6.56 7.55 14.45
CA ASP A 103 -7.04 8.51 15.47
C ASP A 103 -7.28 9.92 14.91
N GLY A 104 -7.18 10.07 13.59
CA GLY A 104 -7.30 11.35 12.88
C GLY A 104 -5.95 12.01 12.57
N GLU A 105 -4.84 11.52 13.15
CA GLU A 105 -3.51 12.01 12.81
C GLU A 105 -2.92 11.31 11.59
N THR A 106 -2.06 12.04 10.89
CA THR A 106 -1.35 11.54 9.69
C THR A 106 0.09 12.01 9.68
N LEU A 107 0.97 11.23 9.05
CA LEU A 107 2.38 11.55 8.88
C LEU A 107 2.83 11.19 7.46
N THR A 108 3.39 12.14 6.73
CA THR A 108 3.94 11.92 5.39
C THR A 108 5.47 11.88 5.42
N THR A 109 6.06 10.88 4.79
CA THR A 109 7.51 10.61 4.79
C THR A 109 8.01 10.15 3.41
N GLU A 110 9.32 10.22 3.18
CA GLU A 110 10.00 9.68 1.99
C GLU A 110 10.71 8.34 2.27
N ASP A 111 10.90 7.98 3.55
CA ASP A 111 11.38 6.68 4.01
C ASP A 111 10.18 5.83 4.48
N PRO A 112 10.14 4.52 4.18
CA PRO A 112 9.00 3.65 4.52
C PRO A 112 8.91 3.31 6.01
N GLY A 113 9.73 3.90 6.89
CA GLY A 113 9.88 3.42 8.26
C GLY A 113 10.90 2.28 8.35
N ARG A 114 11.37 2.01 9.56
CA ARG A 114 12.29 0.90 9.86
C ARG A 114 11.89 0.24 11.17
N PRO A 115 12.13 -1.08 11.32
CA PRO A 115 11.93 -1.73 12.61
C PRO A 115 12.94 -1.22 13.65
N TYR A 116 12.62 -1.40 14.93
CA TYR A 116 13.57 -1.27 16.03
C TYR A 116 14.83 -2.12 15.75
N PRO A 117 16.05 -1.63 16.08
CA PRO A 117 16.37 -0.41 16.83
C PRO A 117 16.45 0.88 16.01
N ASP A 118 16.45 0.82 14.68
CA ASP A 118 16.73 1.97 13.80
C ASP A 118 15.46 2.67 13.31
N ALA A 119 14.42 2.70 14.15
CA ALA A 119 13.09 3.18 13.77
C ALA A 119 13.07 4.67 13.39
N THR A 120 12.47 4.95 12.24
CA THR A 120 12.34 6.30 11.65
C THR A 120 10.92 6.83 11.67
N VAL A 121 9.92 5.94 11.74
CA VAL A 121 8.49 6.27 11.76
C VAL A 121 7.87 5.69 13.01
N SER A 122 7.23 6.54 13.81
CA SER A 122 6.50 6.13 15.00
C SER A 122 5.38 7.11 15.35
N HIS A 123 4.39 6.64 16.11
CA HIS A 123 3.27 7.44 16.59
C HIS A 123 2.86 7.04 17.99
N ALA A 124 2.48 8.02 18.80
CA ALA A 124 2.00 7.79 20.16
C ALA A 124 0.53 8.20 20.26
N TYR A 125 -0.33 7.24 20.59
CA TYR A 125 -1.76 7.48 20.69
C TYR A 125 -2.15 8.33 21.89
N GLY A 126 -3.13 9.20 21.69
CA GLY A 126 -3.72 10.03 22.75
C GLY A 126 -4.47 9.22 23.82
N PRO A 127 -4.69 9.78 25.02
CA PRO A 127 -5.27 9.07 26.15
C PRO A 127 -6.75 8.70 26.01
N THR A 128 -7.43 9.19 24.96
CA THR A 128 -8.84 8.93 24.68
C THR A 128 -9.05 7.89 23.57
N VAL A 129 -8.00 7.52 22.84
CA VAL A 129 -8.07 6.54 21.76
C VAL A 129 -8.09 5.15 22.38
N THR A 130 -9.07 4.33 22.04
CA THR A 130 -9.20 2.95 22.54
C THR A 130 -8.95 1.88 21.47
N VAL A 131 -9.19 2.23 20.21
CA VAL A 131 -8.93 1.38 19.04
C VAL A 131 -8.43 2.27 17.90
N ALA A 132 -7.43 1.80 17.17
CA ALA A 132 -6.89 2.51 16.03
C ALA A 132 -6.58 1.54 14.88
N THR A 133 -7.02 1.87 13.66
CA THR A 133 -6.67 1.10 12.46
C THR A 133 -5.70 1.91 11.62
N ILE A 134 -4.49 1.38 11.46
CA ILE A 134 -3.46 2.03 10.65
C ILE A 134 -3.75 1.75 9.17
N ALA A 135 -3.58 2.76 8.33
CA ALA A 135 -3.58 2.63 6.87
C ALA A 135 -2.39 3.40 6.30
N LEU A 136 -1.94 3.01 5.11
CA LEU A 136 -0.85 3.66 4.41
C LEU A 136 -1.26 3.98 2.98
N ASP A 137 -1.09 5.23 2.57
CA ASP A 137 -1.14 5.61 1.17
C ASP A 137 0.28 5.78 0.63
N THR A 138 0.65 4.93 -0.33
CA THR A 138 1.95 4.96 -1.00
C THR A 138 1.80 5.65 -2.34
N THR A 139 2.59 6.70 -2.57
CA THR A 139 2.73 7.35 -3.89
C THR A 139 3.90 6.74 -4.63
N TRP A 140 3.69 6.46 -5.91
CA TRP A 140 4.63 5.80 -6.79
C TRP A 140 5.05 6.72 -7.94
N SER A 141 6.35 6.84 -8.17
CA SER A 141 6.88 7.37 -9.42
C SER A 141 7.06 6.24 -10.42
N GLY A 142 6.76 6.52 -11.68
CA GLY A 142 6.81 5.52 -12.73
C GLY A 142 8.00 5.72 -13.65
N HIS A 143 8.50 4.63 -14.20
CA HIS A 143 9.27 4.63 -15.45
C HIS A 143 8.70 3.57 -16.39
N TYR A 144 8.81 3.76 -17.70
CA TYR A 144 8.52 2.73 -18.68
C TYR A 144 9.72 2.48 -19.59
N ARG A 145 9.73 1.33 -20.25
CA ARG A 145 10.61 1.04 -21.38
C ARG A 145 9.86 0.23 -22.42
N ILE A 146 10.26 0.38 -23.67
CA ILE A 146 9.70 -0.36 -24.81
C ILE A 146 10.75 -1.39 -25.26
N GLY A 147 10.41 -2.68 -25.23
CA GLY A 147 11.34 -3.79 -25.43
C GLY A 147 12.55 -3.69 -24.49
N ASP A 148 13.74 -3.81 -25.07
CA ASP A 148 15.02 -3.65 -24.36
C ASP A 148 15.58 -2.21 -24.43
N GLY A 149 14.72 -1.24 -24.71
CA GLY A 149 15.07 0.18 -24.76
C GLY A 149 15.41 0.79 -23.39
N THR A 150 15.69 2.09 -23.41
CA THR A 150 15.98 2.88 -22.21
C THR A 150 14.74 3.08 -21.35
N TRP A 151 14.93 3.22 -20.04
CA TRP A 151 13.88 3.63 -19.12
C TRP A 151 13.60 5.12 -19.25
N GLU A 152 12.35 5.47 -19.51
CA GLU A 152 11.84 6.83 -19.59
C GLU A 152 10.88 7.09 -18.40
N PRO A 153 10.92 8.28 -17.78
CA PRO A 153 10.08 8.59 -16.64
C PRO A 153 8.64 8.90 -17.07
N PHE A 154 7.69 8.65 -16.17
CA PHE A 154 6.37 9.29 -16.22
C PHE A 154 6.43 10.63 -15.47
N ASP A 155 5.76 11.66 -15.99
CA ASP A 155 5.63 12.96 -15.31
C ASP A 155 4.58 12.95 -14.19
N THR A 156 3.75 11.91 -14.15
CA THR A 156 2.68 11.73 -13.19
C THR A 156 3.00 10.64 -12.17
N THR A 157 2.32 10.70 -11.02
CA THR A 157 2.40 9.67 -9.98
C THR A 157 1.06 8.98 -9.82
N ILE A 158 1.10 7.76 -9.28
CA ILE A 158 -0.11 7.02 -8.88
C ILE A 158 -0.04 6.66 -7.41
N THR A 159 -1.17 6.29 -6.82
CA THR A 159 -1.26 5.97 -5.39
C THR A 159 -1.93 4.63 -5.18
N SER A 160 -1.44 3.88 -4.19
CA SER A 160 -2.09 2.68 -3.66
C SER A 160 -2.35 2.84 -2.17
N THR A 161 -3.43 2.23 -1.68
CA THR A 161 -3.74 2.19 -0.24
C THR A 161 -3.54 0.79 0.30
N SER A 162 -2.77 0.67 1.37
CA SER A 162 -2.59 -0.55 2.13
C SER A 162 -3.39 -0.48 3.43
N ALA A 163 -4.08 -1.57 3.75
CA ALA A 163 -4.63 -1.78 5.08
C ALA A 163 -3.50 -2.25 6.01
N GLY A 164 -3.35 -1.58 7.16
CA GLY A 164 -2.47 -1.98 8.24
C GLY A 164 -3.21 -2.71 9.36
N PRO A 165 -2.51 -3.04 10.46
CA PRO A 165 -3.12 -3.68 11.61
C PRO A 165 -4.10 -2.75 12.35
N THR A 166 -5.14 -3.34 12.93
CA THR A 166 -5.96 -2.70 13.97
C THR A 166 -5.33 -2.98 15.33
N LEU A 167 -5.22 -1.94 16.15
CA LEU A 167 -4.57 -1.97 17.46
C LEU A 167 -5.58 -1.62 18.55
N ASP A 168 -5.61 -2.43 19.62
CA ASP A 168 -6.23 -2.05 20.88
C ASP A 168 -5.30 -1.09 21.64
N VAL A 169 -5.77 0.11 21.95
CA VAL A 169 -4.99 1.11 22.68
C VAL A 169 -5.33 1.02 24.16
N LEU A 170 -4.38 0.52 24.94
CA LEU A 170 -4.52 0.25 26.35
C LEU A 170 -4.09 1.44 27.21
N HIS A 171 -4.78 1.64 28.32
CA HIS A 171 -4.53 2.73 29.27
C HIS A 171 -4.17 2.16 30.64
N PRO A 172 -2.87 1.87 30.90
CA PRO A 172 -2.46 1.31 32.17
C PRO A 172 -2.72 2.32 33.29
N ARG A 173 -3.27 1.84 34.41
CA ARG A 173 -3.49 2.65 35.62
C ARG A 173 -2.57 2.16 36.72
N THR A 174 -1.90 3.09 37.38
CA THR A 174 -1.17 2.78 38.60
C THR A 174 -2.16 2.64 39.74
N HIS A 175 -1.99 1.58 40.53
CA HIS A 175 -2.70 1.40 41.78
C HIS A 175 -1.67 1.11 42.86
N LEU A 176 -1.81 1.79 44.01
CA LEU A 176 -0.95 1.54 45.15
C LEU A 176 -1.31 0.17 45.75
N VAL A 177 -0.40 -0.78 45.66
CA VAL A 177 -0.52 -2.05 46.38
C VAL A 177 0.14 -1.85 47.74
N GLY A 178 -0.68 -1.79 48.79
CA GLY A 178 -0.17 -1.76 50.16
C GLY A 178 0.61 -3.03 50.47
N ALA A 179 1.72 -2.90 51.21
CA ALA A 179 2.45 -4.06 51.72
C ALA A 179 1.56 -4.84 52.68
N ALA A 180 0.82 -5.83 52.18
CA ALA A 180 0.16 -6.82 53.02
C ALA A 180 1.24 -7.67 53.69
N ASN A 181 1.61 -7.28 54.92
CA ASN A 181 2.25 -8.06 55.97
C ASN A 181 3.18 -9.20 55.51
N TRP A 182 4.43 -8.86 55.15
CA TRP A 182 5.53 -9.84 55.15
C TRP A 182 5.96 -10.25 56.59
N ARG A 183 5.30 -9.74 57.64
CA ARG A 183 5.59 -10.02 59.06
C ARG A 183 4.62 -10.95 59.78
N THR A 184 3.88 -11.78 59.07
CA THR A 184 3.30 -12.98 59.67
C THR A 184 3.66 -14.17 58.81
N GLY A 185 4.92 -14.60 58.95
CA GLY A 185 5.31 -15.97 58.69
C GLY A 185 4.57 -16.90 59.64
N GLY A 186 3.55 -17.55 59.11
CA GLY A 186 2.99 -18.81 59.57
C GLY A 186 2.65 -19.59 58.31
N GLU A 187 3.63 -20.39 57.88
CA GLU A 187 3.67 -21.31 56.74
C GLU A 187 2.32 -21.77 56.17
N ALA A 188 2.19 -21.82 54.83
CA ALA A 188 1.65 -23.01 54.11
C ALA A 188 1.40 -22.79 52.60
N TRP A 189 2.36 -22.33 51.77
CA TRP A 189 2.14 -22.37 50.31
C TRP A 189 3.36 -22.76 49.48
N PHE A 190 4.20 -23.67 49.97
CA PHE A 190 5.10 -24.43 49.11
C PHE A 190 5.24 -25.86 49.63
N ARG A 191 4.44 -26.79 49.09
CA ARG A 191 4.82 -28.22 49.09
C ARG A 191 5.23 -28.59 47.67
N PRO A 192 6.53 -28.79 47.39
CA PRO A 192 6.94 -29.48 46.18
C PRO A 192 6.61 -30.97 46.32
N ARG A 193 5.93 -31.54 45.33
CA ARG A 193 5.85 -33.00 45.15
C ARG A 193 7.26 -33.53 44.90
N ALA A 194 7.86 -34.19 45.89
CA ALA A 194 8.96 -35.10 45.65
C ALA A 194 8.42 -36.54 45.62
N ARG A 195 8.57 -37.21 44.47
CA ARG A 195 8.63 -38.68 44.38
C ARG A 195 9.89 -39.13 45.15
N ARG A 196 10.04 -40.33 45.72
CA ARG A 196 10.00 -41.67 45.09
C ARG A 196 10.44 -42.70 46.16
N ALA A 197 9.86 -43.90 46.15
CA ALA A 197 10.56 -45.19 46.23
C ALA A 197 9.57 -46.26 45.77
#